data_AF-A0A699TB18-F1
#
_entry.id   AF-A0A699TB18-F1
#
_cell.length_a   1.000
_cell.length_b   1.000
_cell.length_c   1.000
_cell.angle_alpha   90.00
_cell.angle_beta   90.00
_cell.angle_gamma   90.00
#
_symmetry.space_group_name_H-M   'P 1'
#
loop_
_entity.id
_entity.type
_entity.pdbx_description
1 polymer ?
#
loop_
_entity_poly.entity_id
_entity_poly.type
_entity_poly.pdbx_seq_one_letter_code
_entity_poly.pdbx_strand_id
1 'polypeptide(L)'
;RRWLELLSDYDCKIRYHPGKANFIADALSKKERESPLRVRALVMTIGLDLPRQILNAQTEARKPENIKKEDVRGMLVKNLRDPEKVRTKKLEPRADGTVCLNGRS
;
A
#
# COMPACT_ATOMS: atom_id res chain seq x y z
N ARG A 1 -18.75 -18.05 -22.55
CA ARG A 1 -19.14 -18.13 -23.97
C ARG A 1 -19.08 -16.78 -24.71
N ARG A 2 -19.11 -15.62 -24.02
CA ARG A 2 -19.03 -14.28 -24.64
C ARG A 2 -17.89 -14.05 -25.66
N TRP A 3 -16.74 -14.70 -25.49
CA TRP A 3 -15.61 -14.57 -26.42
C TRP A 3 -15.82 -15.28 -27.77
N LEU A 4 -16.68 -16.30 -27.84
CA LEU A 4 -16.96 -17.03 -29.08
C LEU A 4 -17.88 -16.24 -30.02
N GLU A 5 -18.82 -15.47 -29.48
CA GLU A 5 -19.69 -14.56 -30.24
C GLU A 5 -18.84 -13.47 -30.92
N LEU A 6 -17.94 -12.83 -30.16
CA LEU A 6 -17.01 -11.83 -30.70
C LEU A 6 -16.14 -12.39 -31.83
N LEU A 7 -15.62 -13.61 -31.67
CA LEU A 7 -14.80 -14.24 -32.71
C LEU A 7 -15.61 -14.63 -33.95
N SER A 8 -16.94 -14.77 -33.85
CA SER A 8 -17.79 -15.09 -35.00
C SER A 8 -18.07 -13.88 -35.90
N ASP A 9 -18.02 -12.66 -35.33
CA ASP A 9 -18.23 -11.41 -36.06
C ASP A 9 -17.03 -11.06 -36.97
N TYR A 10 -15.86 -11.65 -36.70
CA TYR A 10 -14.69 -11.52 -37.53
C TYR A 10 -14.43 -12.83 -38.27
N ASP A 11 -14.35 -12.84 -39.60
CA ASP A 11 -13.98 -14.02 -40.40
C ASP A 11 -12.49 -14.37 -40.22
N CYS A 12 -12.13 -14.86 -39.03
CA CYS A 12 -10.76 -15.13 -38.61
C CYS A 12 -10.47 -16.63 -38.66
N LYS A 13 -9.54 -17.05 -39.53
CA LYS A 13 -8.94 -18.39 -39.45
C LYS A 13 -7.73 -18.36 -38.51
N ILE A 14 -7.90 -18.86 -37.29
CA ILE A 14 -6.81 -18.97 -36.32
C ILE A 14 -5.88 -20.12 -36.74
N ARG A 15 -4.72 -19.79 -37.32
CA ARG A 15 -3.66 -20.77 -37.64
C ARG A 15 -2.57 -20.71 -36.57
N TYR A 16 -2.46 -21.77 -35.77
CA TYR A 16 -1.40 -21.87 -34.76
C TYR A 16 -0.11 -22.41 -35.38
N HIS A 17 0.99 -21.65 -35.24
CA HIS A 17 2.32 -22.06 -35.68
C HIS A 17 3.25 -22.19 -34.47
N PRO A 18 3.48 -23.40 -33.96
CA PRO A 18 4.35 -23.61 -32.82
C PRO A 18 5.78 -23.13 -33.14
N GLY A 19 6.35 -22.32 -32.25
CA GLY A 19 7.72 -21.77 -32.35
C GLY A 19 7.81 -20.29 -32.74
N LYS A 20 7.07 -19.83 -33.75
CA LYS A 20 7.20 -18.44 -34.26
C LYS A 20 6.16 -17.47 -33.66
N ALA A 21 4.95 -17.97 -33.37
CA ALA A 21 3.88 -17.17 -32.79
C ALA A 21 4.20 -16.71 -31.35
N ASN A 22 4.86 -17.57 -30.58
CA ASN A 22 5.19 -17.28 -29.18
C ASN A 22 6.27 -16.19 -29.06
N PHE A 23 7.23 -16.13 -29.99
CA PHE A 23 8.27 -15.09 -29.95
C PHE A 23 7.69 -13.69 -30.12
N ILE A 24 6.74 -13.52 -31.05
CA ILE A 24 6.09 -12.21 -31.29
C ILE A 24 5.21 -11.84 -30.09
N ALA A 25 4.44 -12.79 -29.56
CA ALA A 25 3.63 -12.58 -28.37
C ALA A 25 4.49 -12.21 -27.14
N ASP A 26 5.59 -12.92 -26.91
CA ASP A 26 6.52 -12.65 -25.81
C ASP A 26 7.23 -11.30 -25.97
N ALA A 27 7.66 -10.97 -27.19
CA ALA A 27 8.29 -9.69 -27.49
C ALA A 27 7.33 -8.50 -27.25
N LEU A 28 6.07 -8.65 -27.66
CA LEU A 28 5.04 -7.62 -27.45
C LEU A 28 4.63 -7.51 -25.97
N SER A 29 4.53 -8.63 -25.24
CA SER A 29 4.18 -8.63 -23.81
C SER A 29 5.25 -7.99 -22.93
N LYS A 30 6.53 -8.17 -23.26
CA LYS A 30 7.65 -7.56 -22.51
C LYS A 30 7.63 -6.04 -22.54
N LYS A 31 7.21 -5.44 -23.66
CA LYS A 31 7.12 -3.97 -23.81
C LYS A 31 6.09 -3.34 -22.87
N GLU A 32 5.03 -4.06 -22.50
CA GLU A 32 3.98 -3.54 -21.61
C GLU A 32 4.39 -3.61 -20.12
N ARG A 33 5.23 -4.57 -19.74
CA ARG A 33 5.60 -4.83 -18.33
C ARG A 33 6.76 -3.98 -17.83
N GLU A 34 7.62 -3.49 -18.71
CA GLU A 34 8.65 -2.52 -18.32
C GLU A 34 7.98 -1.19 -18.02
N SER A 35 7.68 -0.96 -16.73
CA SER A 35 7.15 0.33 -16.29
C SER A 35 8.07 1.44 -16.79
N PRO A 36 7.54 2.44 -17.53
CA PRO A 36 8.36 3.51 -18.08
C PRO A 36 9.19 4.15 -16.97
N LEU A 37 10.43 4.55 -17.26
CA LEU A 37 11.33 5.15 -16.27
C LEU A 37 10.68 6.31 -15.50
N ARG A 38 9.76 7.05 -16.13
CA ARG A 38 8.94 8.10 -15.50
C ARG A 38 8.00 7.58 -14.40
N VAL A 39 7.37 6.43 -14.60
CA VAL A 39 6.50 5.78 -13.60
C VAL A 39 7.33 5.32 -12.42
N ARG A 40 8.50 4.70 -12.68
CA ARG A 40 9.43 4.28 -11.61
C ARG A 40 9.94 5.46 -10.79
N ALA A 41 10.38 6.52 -11.46
CA ALA A 41 10.81 7.76 -10.80
C ALA A 41 9.69 8.36 -9.94
N LEU A 42 8.47 8.46 -10.48
CA LEU A 42 7.31 8.97 -9.76
C LEU A 42 6.97 8.12 -8.53
N VAL A 43 7.03 6.79 -8.64
CA VAL A 43 6.82 5.88 -7.51
C VAL A 43 7.89 6.07 -6.43
N MET A 44 9.16 6.29 -6.79
CA MET A 44 10.22 6.56 -5.82
C MET A 44 10.04 7.94 -5.15
N THR A 45 9.66 8.96 -5.92
CA THR A 45 9.40 10.30 -5.37
C THR A 45 8.19 10.29 -4.44
N ILE A 46 7.04 9.78 -4.89
CA ILE A 46 5.82 9.73 -4.06
C ILE A 46 6.00 8.79 -2.87
N GLY A 47 6.61 7.62 -3.07
CA GLY A 47 6.79 6.61 -2.04
C GLY A 47 7.70 7.04 -0.90
N LEU A 48 8.67 7.93 -1.14
CA LEU A 48 9.61 8.40 -0.11
C LEU A 48 9.24 9.78 0.44
N ASP A 49 8.77 10.69 -0.42
CA ASP A 49 8.53 12.07 -0.02
C ASP A 49 7.20 12.24 0.73
N LEU A 50 6.13 11.55 0.27
CA LEU A 50 4.81 11.69 0.88
C LEU A 50 4.76 11.20 2.33
N PRO A 51 5.30 10.01 2.70
CA PRO A 51 5.32 9.58 4.09
C PRO A 51 6.12 10.53 5.00
N ARG A 52 7.23 11.09 4.48
CA ARG A 52 8.05 12.06 5.20
C ARG A 52 7.30 13.37 5.43
N GLN A 53 6.60 13.89 4.42
CA GLN A 53 5.76 15.08 4.58
C GLN A 53 4.62 14.86 5.58
N ILE A 54 3.95 13.70 5.52
CA ILE A 54 2.89 13.33 6.46
C ILE A 54 3.45 13.27 7.89
N LEU A 55 4.59 12.62 8.10
CA LEU A 55 5.22 12.52 9.42
C LEU A 55 5.56 13.91 9.97
N ASN A 56 6.16 14.77 9.16
CA ASN A 56 6.49 16.14 9.55
C ASN A 56 5.22 16.93 9.94
N ALA A 57 4.18 16.88 9.11
CA ALA A 57 2.91 17.54 9.40
C ALA A 57 2.26 17.03 10.70
N GLN A 58 2.30 15.71 10.94
CA GLN A 58 1.81 15.12 12.19
C GLN A 58 2.62 15.57 13.40
N THR A 59 3.95 15.65 13.29
CA THR A 59 4.80 16.14 14.38
C THR A 59 4.56 17.61 14.70
N GLU A 60 4.35 18.44 13.68
CA GLU A 60 4.02 19.85 13.83
C GLU A 60 2.65 20.04 14.49
N ALA A 61 1.63 19.30 14.04
CA ALA A 61 0.29 19.35 14.62
C ALA A 61 0.25 18.85 16.08
N ARG A 62 1.15 17.93 16.46
CA ARG A 62 1.24 17.37 17.82
C ARG A 62 2.03 18.26 18.80
N LYS A 63 2.59 19.39 18.34
CA LYS A 63 3.25 20.35 19.24
C LYS A 63 2.26 20.89 20.28
N PRO A 64 2.70 21.09 21.54
CA PRO A 64 1.81 21.52 22.62
C PRO A 64 1.18 22.90 22.36
N GLU A 65 1.82 23.74 21.53
CA GLU A 65 1.33 25.05 21.10
C GLU A 65 0.08 24.95 20.21
N ASN A 66 -0.10 23.84 19.49
CA ASN A 66 -1.17 23.63 18.51
C ASN A 66 -2.36 22.82 19.05
N ILE A 67 -2.26 22.28 20.28
CA ILE A 67 -3.28 21.42 20.88
C ILE A 67 -4.21 22.25 21.78
N LYS A 68 -5.52 22.33 21.47
CA LYS A 68 -6.48 23.03 22.33
C LYS A 68 -6.80 22.18 23.56
N LYS A 69 -6.99 22.83 24.72
CA LYS A 69 -7.27 22.16 26.01
C LYS A 69 -8.51 21.24 25.97
N GLU A 70 -9.45 21.54 25.08
CA GLU A 70 -10.68 20.76 24.84
C GLU A 70 -10.43 19.46 24.08
N ASP A 71 -9.49 19.46 23.12
CA ASP A 71 -9.09 18.28 22.32
C ASP A 71 -8.48 17.19 23.21
N VAL A 72 -7.89 17.61 24.33
CA VAL A 72 -7.22 16.71 25.26
C VAL A 72 -8.15 16.10 26.30
N ARG A 73 -9.39 16.61 26.44
CA ARG A 73 -10.38 16.12 27.42
C ARG A 73 -10.73 14.64 27.22
N GLY A 74 -10.64 14.14 25.98
CA GLY A 74 -10.81 12.72 25.66
C GLY A 74 -9.52 11.89 25.62
N MET A 75 -8.37 12.52 25.37
CA MET A 75 -7.08 11.84 25.12
C MET A 75 -6.18 11.71 26.38
N LEU A 76 -6.31 12.62 27.35
CA LEU A 76 -5.47 12.65 28.57
C LEU A 76 -5.89 11.67 29.66
N VAL A 77 -7.17 11.26 29.74
CA VAL A 77 -7.66 10.49 30.90
C VAL A 77 -6.92 9.16 31.08
N LYS A 78 -6.35 8.60 30.00
CA LYS A 78 -5.63 7.32 30.03
C LYS A 78 -4.11 7.45 30.00
N ASN A 79 -3.56 8.52 29.44
CA ASN A 79 -2.11 8.68 29.23
C ASN A 79 -1.42 9.51 30.32
N LEU A 80 -2.15 10.37 31.05
CA LEU A 80 -1.55 11.20 32.10
C LEU A 80 -1.33 10.44 33.41
N ARG A 81 -2.05 9.34 33.64
CA ARG A 81 -1.93 8.58 34.88
C ARG A 81 -0.61 7.83 35.01
N ASP A 82 0.08 7.52 33.90
CA ASP A 82 1.36 6.81 33.97
C ASP A 82 2.07 6.76 32.59
N PRO A 83 3.12 7.57 32.35
CA PRO A 83 3.87 7.57 31.08
C PRO A 83 4.61 6.24 30.82
N GLU A 84 4.96 5.50 31.88
CA GLU A 84 5.65 4.21 31.78
C GLU A 84 4.69 3.06 31.40
N LYS A 85 3.40 3.21 31.67
CA LYS A 85 2.37 2.20 31.36
C LYS A 85 2.03 2.10 29.87
N VAL A 86 2.38 3.13 29.08
CA VAL A 86 2.28 3.09 27.61
C VAL A 86 3.37 2.23 26.99
N ARG A 87 4.57 2.19 27.57
CA ARG A 87 5.68 1.35 27.10
C ARG A 87 5.50 -0.13 27.45
N THR A 88 4.64 -0.45 28.42
CA THR A 88 4.43 -1.82 28.93
C THR A 88 3.17 -2.50 28.45
N LYS A 89 2.43 -1.94 27.48
CA LYS A 89 1.46 -2.73 26.69
C LYS A 89 2.24 -3.71 25.82
N LYS A 90 2.73 -4.78 26.46
CA LYS A 90 3.45 -5.92 25.89
C LYS A 90 2.70 -6.39 24.66
N LEU A 91 3.30 -6.06 23.53
CA LEU A 91 3.16 -6.73 22.25
C LEU A 91 3.67 -8.16 22.46
N GLU A 92 2.77 -9.12 22.64
CA GLU A 92 3.19 -10.54 22.70
C GLU A 92 3.38 -11.07 21.28
N PRO A 93 4.51 -11.72 20.98
CA PRO A 93 4.69 -12.42 19.72
C PRO A 93 3.75 -13.63 19.68
N ARG A 94 2.91 -13.71 18.66
CA ARG A 94 2.20 -14.95 18.32
C ARG A 94 3.18 -15.89 17.61
N ALA A 95 2.92 -17.19 17.67
CA ALA A 95 3.78 -18.22 17.05
C ALA A 95 3.93 -18.08 15.52
N ASP A 96 3.06 -17.28 14.88
CA ASP A 96 3.08 -16.95 13.46
C ASP A 96 3.86 -15.66 13.12
N GLY A 97 4.53 -15.05 14.11
CA GLY A 97 5.32 -13.82 13.94
C GLY A 97 4.51 -12.53 13.91
N THR A 98 3.19 -12.59 14.08
CA THR A 98 2.35 -11.39 14.19
C THR A 98 2.26 -10.90 15.63
N VAL A 99 2.06 -9.59 15.80
CA VAL A 99 2.12 -8.95 17.11
C VAL A 99 0.82 -8.19 17.36
N CYS A 100 0.08 -8.59 18.39
CA CYS A 100 -1.24 -8.03 18.71
C CYS A 100 -1.18 -7.11 19.93
N LEU A 101 -1.96 -6.02 19.89
CA LEU A 101 -2.18 -5.16 21.05
C LEU A 101 -3.17 -5.83 22.01
N ASN A 102 -2.76 -6.05 23.26
CA ASN A 102 -3.66 -6.56 24.28
C ASN A 102 -4.78 -5.56 24.56
N GLY A 103 -6.02 -5.98 24.30
CA GLY A 103 -7.24 -5.31 24.73
C GLY A 103 -8.12 -4.76 23.61
N ARG A 104 -8.78 -5.66 22.88
CA ARG A 104 -10.23 -5.61 22.60
C ARG A 104 -10.62 -6.96 21.99
N SER A 105 -11.41 -7.70 22.75
CA SER A 105 -12.21 -8.81 22.21
C SER A 105 -13.19 -8.27 21.17
#